data_AF-A0A2N5KQW0-F1
#
_entry.id   AF-A0A2N5KQW0-F1
#
_cell.length_a   1.000
_cell.length_b   1.000
_cell.length_c   1.000
_cell.angle_alpha   90.00
_cell.angle_beta   90.00
_cell.angle_gamma   90.00
#
_symmetry.space_group_name_H-M   'P 1'
#
loop_
_entity.id
_entity.type
_entity.pdbx_description
1 polymer ?
#
loop_
_entity_poly.entity_id
_entity_poly.type
_entity_poly.pdbx_seq_one_letter_code
_entity_poly.pdbx_strand_id
1 'polypeptide(L)'
;IVQAAGRCNREGRTEGGGRVVIFRPEEGRTPPGEYRSAVDETERLLNREEVDLHDPGIFREYFARLYQDVPTDALGIQDLRRELDYPGVAENFRLIPDDTTPVVVRYAEKDARKEAERTRTLSRIERERVLLPGDHRRLQPYVVGLRTKELEGAQGMTREIAEGVLLWTGAYDPVRGISAMRTDPADLIW
;
A
#
# COMPACT_ATOMS: atom_id res chain seq x y z
N ILE A 1 9.07 -12.69 7.76
CA ILE A 1 10.54 -12.97 7.93
C ILE A 1 10.96 -14.25 7.20
N VAL A 2 10.48 -15.43 7.59
CA VAL A 2 10.96 -16.71 7.02
C VAL A 2 10.73 -16.84 5.50
N GLN A 3 9.63 -16.32 4.96
CA GLN A 3 9.42 -16.27 3.51
C GLN A 3 10.47 -15.46 2.75
N ALA A 4 10.97 -14.36 3.34
CA ALA A 4 12.07 -13.59 2.77
C ALA A 4 13.39 -14.38 2.90
N ALA A 5 13.63 -15.01 4.06
CA ALA A 5 14.80 -15.85 4.29
C ALA A 5 14.92 -17.01 3.29
N GLY A 6 13.81 -17.70 3.00
CA GLY A 6 13.77 -18.77 2.01
C GLY A 6 14.09 -18.32 0.58
N ARG A 7 13.98 -17.02 0.28
CA ARG A 7 14.35 -16.46 -1.03
C ARG A 7 15.82 -16.07 -1.11
N CYS A 8 16.47 -15.75 0.01
CA CYS A 8 17.86 -15.24 0.04
C CYS A 8 18.91 -16.23 -0.44
N ASN A 9 18.66 -17.54 -0.39
CA ASN A 9 19.54 -18.56 -0.97
C ASN A 9 18.74 -19.77 -1.49
N ARG A 10 17.68 -19.49 -2.26
CA ARG A 10 16.71 -20.51 -2.70
C ARG A 10 17.35 -21.68 -3.45
N GLU A 11 18.40 -21.41 -4.22
CA GLU A 11 19.10 -22.41 -5.05
C GLU A 11 20.34 -23.00 -4.37
N GLY A 12 20.67 -22.56 -3.15
CA GLY A 12 21.84 -23.04 -2.40
C GLY A 12 23.20 -22.67 -3.00
N ARG A 13 23.24 -21.72 -3.96
CA ARG A 13 24.44 -21.40 -4.76
C ARG A 13 25.41 -20.45 -4.06
N THR A 14 24.97 -19.75 -3.01
CA THR A 14 25.83 -18.85 -2.25
C THR A 14 26.51 -19.62 -1.12
N GLU A 15 27.84 -19.74 -1.20
CA GLU A 15 28.66 -20.25 -0.10
C GLU A 15 28.48 -19.37 1.15
N GLY A 16 28.21 -19.99 2.30
CA GLY A 16 27.89 -19.28 3.54
C GLY A 16 26.41 -18.88 3.71
N GLY A 17 25.54 -19.18 2.74
CA GLY A 17 24.09 -18.98 2.86
C GLY A 17 23.59 -17.61 2.41
N GLY A 18 22.32 -17.32 2.70
CA GLY A 18 21.68 -16.04 2.42
C GLY A 18 21.51 -15.23 3.70
N ARG A 19 21.70 -13.90 3.64
CA ARG A 19 21.51 -13.01 4.79
C ARG A 19 20.18 -12.28 4.69
N VAL A 20 19.37 -12.38 5.75
CA VAL A 20 18.22 -11.50 5.98
C VAL A 20 18.59 -10.50 7.05
N VAL A 21 18.32 -9.22 6.78
CA VAL A 21 18.45 -8.14 7.76
C VAL A 21 17.06 -7.64 8.07
N ILE A 22 16.68 -7.67 9.36
CA ILE A 22 15.43 -7.11 9.85
C ILE A 22 15.77 -5.75 10.43
N PHE A 23 15.15 -4.70 9.89
CA PHE A 23 15.28 -3.35 10.40
C PHE A 23 14.18 -3.10 11.43
N ARG A 24 14.56 -2.55 12.58
CA ARG A 24 13.61 -1.99 13.55
C ARG A 24 13.65 -0.47 13.41
N PRO A 25 12.54 0.19 13.09
CA PRO A 25 12.49 1.64 13.06
C PRO A 25 12.72 2.17 14.47
N GLU A 26 13.59 3.18 14.61
CA GLU A 26 13.93 3.79 15.91
C GLU A 26 12.72 4.43 16.58
N GLU A 27 11.81 4.99 15.77
CA GLU A 27 10.67 5.75 16.25
C GLU A 27 9.44 4.87 16.58
N GLY A 28 9.42 3.60 16.15
CA GLY A 28 8.48 2.60 16.67
C GLY A 28 7.04 2.56 16.12
N ARG A 29 6.58 3.36 15.10
CA ARG A 29 5.16 3.20 14.63
C ARG A 29 5.17 1.92 13.87
N THR A 30 4.31 1.07 14.39
CA THR A 30 3.75 0.00 13.63
C THR A 30 2.35 0.44 13.20
N PRO A 31 1.98 0.27 11.90
CA PRO A 31 0.62 0.48 11.46
C PRO A 31 -0.39 -0.17 12.42
N PRO A 32 -1.45 0.55 12.83
CA PRO A 32 -2.38 0.06 13.85
C PRO A 32 -3.18 -1.17 13.35
N GLY A 33 -3.87 -1.83 14.27
CA GLY A 33 -4.72 -2.98 13.96
C GLY A 33 -3.91 -4.28 13.84
N GLU A 34 -4.32 -5.14 12.91
CA GLU A 34 -3.76 -6.49 12.74
C GLU A 34 -2.24 -6.49 12.50
N TYR A 35 -1.75 -5.45 11.81
CA TYR A 35 -0.32 -5.31 11.53
C TYR A 35 0.49 -5.11 12.82
N ARG A 36 -0.03 -4.32 13.77
CA ARG A 36 0.59 -4.16 15.10
C ARG A 36 0.58 -5.45 15.89
N SER A 37 -0.55 -6.14 15.95
CA SER A 37 -0.63 -7.45 16.62
C SER A 37 0.38 -8.45 16.04
N ALA A 38 0.56 -8.45 14.72
CA ALA A 38 1.53 -9.30 14.04
C ALA A 38 3.00 -8.95 14.38
N VAL A 39 3.33 -7.65 14.47
CA VAL A 39 4.67 -7.22 14.90
C VAL A 39 4.92 -7.60 16.35
N ASP A 40 3.99 -7.29 17.26
CA ASP A 40 4.12 -7.59 18.69
C ASP A 40 4.33 -9.10 18.91
N GLU A 41 3.55 -9.94 18.22
CA GLU A 41 3.70 -11.39 18.34
C GLU A 41 5.02 -11.90 17.73
N THR A 42 5.47 -11.27 16.65
CA THR A 42 6.80 -11.56 16.07
C THR A 42 7.91 -11.23 17.07
N GLU A 43 7.84 -10.08 17.74
CA GLU A 43 8.84 -9.67 18.73
C GLU A 43 8.85 -10.59 19.95
N ARG A 44 7.68 -10.98 20.46
CA ARG A 44 7.56 -11.95 21.56
C ARG A 44 8.21 -13.29 21.20
N LEU A 45 8.03 -13.75 19.97
CA LEU A 45 8.60 -15.01 19.52
C LEU A 45 10.12 -14.88 19.38
N LEU A 46 10.62 -13.82 18.73
CA LEU A 46 12.05 -13.61 18.52
C LEU A 46 12.86 -13.32 19.81
N ASN A 47 12.23 -12.80 20.87
CA ASN A 47 12.89 -12.52 22.14
C ASN A 47 13.07 -13.76 23.05
N ARG A 48 12.69 -14.96 22.59
CA ARG A 48 12.95 -16.21 23.32
C ARG A 48 14.40 -16.65 23.13
N GLU A 49 14.99 -17.23 24.18
CA GLU A 49 16.40 -17.66 24.16
C GLU A 49 16.71 -18.72 23.10
N GLU A 50 15.72 -19.53 22.69
CA GLU A 50 15.91 -20.67 21.77
C GLU A 50 14.82 -20.74 20.68
N VAL A 51 14.65 -19.68 19.88
CA VAL A 51 13.80 -19.78 18.69
C VAL A 51 14.57 -20.35 17.50
N ASP A 52 14.14 -21.52 17.04
CA ASP A 52 14.54 -22.09 15.77
C ASP A 52 13.55 -21.66 14.67
N LEU A 53 13.99 -20.78 13.76
CA LEU A 53 13.18 -20.34 12.62
C LEU A 53 12.95 -21.43 11.56
N HIS A 54 13.63 -22.57 11.67
CA HIS A 54 13.45 -23.73 10.80
C HIS A 54 12.43 -24.74 11.33
N ASP A 55 12.04 -24.65 12.60
CA ASP A 55 11.01 -25.53 13.17
C ASP A 55 9.62 -25.10 12.65
N PRO A 56 8.88 -25.98 11.93
CA PRO A 56 7.52 -25.69 11.50
C PRO A 56 6.53 -25.42 12.65
N GLY A 57 6.85 -25.89 13.87
CA GLY A 57 6.06 -25.69 15.08
C GLY A 57 5.82 -24.20 15.39
N ILE A 58 6.83 -23.36 15.16
CA ILE A 58 6.76 -21.92 15.45
C ILE A 58 5.66 -21.23 14.65
N PHE A 59 5.39 -21.67 13.41
CA PHE A 59 4.38 -21.03 12.56
C PHE A 59 2.98 -21.29 13.09
N ARG A 60 2.73 -22.52 13.58
CA ARG A 60 1.44 -22.86 14.20
C ARG A 60 1.24 -22.03 15.45
N GLU A 61 2.26 -21.93 16.30
CA GLU A 61 2.18 -21.11 17.51
C GLU A 61 1.92 -19.63 17.18
N TYR A 62 2.70 -19.08 16.26
CA TYR A 62 2.56 -17.68 15.84
C TYR A 62 1.15 -17.37 15.34
N PHE A 63 0.64 -18.16 14.38
CA PHE A 63 -0.69 -17.89 13.81
C PHE A 63 -1.82 -18.20 14.80
N ALA A 64 -1.66 -19.19 15.69
CA ALA A 64 -2.64 -19.46 16.73
C ALA A 64 -2.79 -18.26 17.69
N ARG A 65 -1.69 -17.61 18.07
CA ARG A 65 -1.71 -16.41 18.91
C ARG A 65 -2.21 -15.19 18.14
N LEU A 66 -1.71 -14.96 16.94
CA LEU A 66 -2.11 -13.82 16.12
C LEU A 66 -3.62 -13.79 15.87
N TYR A 67 -4.22 -14.92 15.50
CA TYR A 67 -5.66 -14.99 15.21
C TYR A 67 -6.54 -15.10 16.46
N GLN A 68 -5.98 -15.20 17.67
CA GLN A 68 -6.74 -14.96 18.90
C GLN A 68 -7.00 -13.46 19.11
N ASP A 69 -6.05 -12.62 18.71
CA ASP A 69 -6.09 -11.17 18.92
C ASP A 69 -6.70 -10.41 17.73
N VAL A 70 -6.83 -11.06 16.57
CA VAL A 70 -7.33 -10.46 15.33
C VAL A 70 -8.77 -10.89 15.04
N PRO A 71 -9.73 -9.97 14.87
CA PRO A 71 -11.11 -10.30 14.52
C PRO A 71 -11.20 -10.80 13.07
N THR A 72 -11.24 -12.12 12.88
CA THR A 72 -11.19 -12.77 11.55
C THR A 72 -12.46 -12.59 10.70
N ASP A 73 -13.55 -12.11 11.28
CA ASP A 73 -14.82 -11.86 10.58
C ASP A 73 -15.51 -10.60 11.13
N ALA A 74 -14.76 -9.49 11.24
CA ALA A 74 -15.26 -8.23 11.79
C ALA A 74 -16.51 -7.69 11.07
N LEU A 75 -16.71 -8.08 9.81
CA LEU A 75 -17.83 -7.65 8.96
C LEU A 75 -18.99 -8.67 8.94
N GLY A 76 -18.92 -9.77 9.71
CA GLY A 76 -19.99 -10.77 9.81
C GLY A 76 -20.27 -11.51 8.50
N ILE A 77 -19.28 -11.64 7.62
CA ILE A 77 -19.44 -12.23 6.29
C ILE A 77 -19.80 -13.71 6.37
N GLN A 78 -19.32 -14.43 7.39
CA GLN A 78 -19.67 -15.85 7.53
C GLN A 78 -21.14 -16.05 7.87
N ASP A 79 -21.76 -15.13 8.60
CA ASP A 79 -23.20 -15.20 8.92
C ASP A 79 -24.05 -14.95 7.67
N LEU A 80 -23.73 -13.91 6.90
CA LEU A 80 -24.38 -13.65 5.60
C LEU A 80 -24.25 -14.85 4.64
N ARG A 81 -23.10 -15.52 4.63
CA ARG A 81 -22.89 -16.75 3.84
C ARG A 81 -23.72 -17.92 4.34
N ARG A 82 -23.89 -18.08 5.66
CA ARG A 82 -24.74 -19.14 6.24
C ARG A 82 -26.21 -18.93 5.89
N GLU A 83 -26.64 -17.69 5.79
CA GLU A 83 -28.00 -17.28 5.41
C GLU A 83 -28.23 -17.25 3.90
N LEU A 84 -27.19 -17.48 3.09
CA LEU A 84 -27.20 -17.39 1.63
C LEU A 84 -27.54 -15.98 1.09
N ASP A 85 -27.27 -14.94 1.88
CA ASP A 85 -27.43 -13.54 1.48
C ASP A 85 -26.22 -13.05 0.66
N TYR A 86 -26.15 -13.50 -0.59
CA TYR A 86 -25.10 -13.10 -1.51
C TYR A 86 -25.09 -11.60 -1.86
N PRO A 87 -26.24 -10.91 -1.99
CA PRO A 87 -26.26 -9.45 -2.11
C PRO A 87 -25.59 -8.75 -0.91
N GLY A 88 -25.92 -9.15 0.33
CA GLY A 88 -25.28 -8.62 1.53
C GLY A 88 -23.78 -8.89 1.58
N VAL A 89 -23.34 -10.09 1.18
CA VAL A 89 -21.90 -10.40 1.06
C VAL A 89 -21.23 -9.47 0.03
N ALA A 90 -21.84 -9.25 -1.14
CA ALA A 90 -21.28 -8.41 -2.20
C ALA A 90 -21.16 -6.93 -1.80
N GLU A 91 -22.09 -6.45 -0.96
CA GLU A 91 -22.05 -5.08 -0.44
C GLU A 91 -20.98 -4.91 0.64
N ASN A 92 -20.89 -5.85 1.58
CA ASN A 92 -20.06 -5.71 2.78
C ASN A 92 -18.62 -6.22 2.60
N PHE A 93 -18.41 -7.27 1.81
CA PHE A 93 -17.08 -7.86 1.66
C PHE A 93 -16.28 -7.19 0.54
N ARG A 94 -15.09 -6.68 0.88
CA ARG A 94 -14.07 -6.28 -0.09
C ARG A 94 -12.76 -7.00 0.21
N LEU A 95 -12.25 -7.78 -0.75
CA LEU A 95 -10.99 -8.52 -0.60
C LEU A 95 -9.80 -7.57 -0.39
N ILE A 96 -9.79 -6.47 -1.14
CA ILE A 96 -8.87 -5.35 -0.96
C ILE A 96 -9.78 -4.16 -0.67
N PRO A 97 -9.70 -3.55 0.52
CA PRO A 97 -10.32 -2.26 0.76
C PRO A 97 -9.58 -1.26 -0.13
N ASP A 98 -10.09 -1.04 -1.34
CA ASP A 98 -9.49 -0.08 -2.26
C ASP A 98 -9.83 1.32 -1.72
N ASP A 99 -8.89 1.86 -0.93
CA ASP A 99 -8.97 3.19 -0.35
C ASP A 99 -8.18 4.22 -1.18
N THR A 100 -7.66 3.81 -2.35
CA THR A 100 -6.83 4.67 -3.18
C THR A 100 -7.63 5.35 -4.27
N THR A 101 -7.48 6.67 -4.35
CA THR A 101 -8.00 7.48 -5.46
C THR A 101 -6.87 7.77 -6.44
N PRO A 102 -7.09 7.60 -7.75
CA PRO A 102 -6.09 7.91 -8.75
C PRO A 102 -5.88 9.43 -8.87
N VAL A 103 -4.65 9.86 -8.67
CA VAL A 103 -4.20 11.25 -8.81
C VAL A 103 -3.13 11.34 -9.89
N VAL A 104 -3.34 12.23 -10.86
CA VAL A 104 -2.38 12.50 -11.92
C VAL A 104 -1.30 13.45 -11.40
N VAL A 105 -0.03 13.08 -11.56
CA VAL A 105 1.13 13.85 -11.12
C VAL A 105 1.92 14.44 -12.28
N ARG A 106 2.53 15.60 -12.03
CA ARG A 106 3.44 16.27 -12.97
C ARG A 106 4.86 16.17 -12.45
N TYR A 107 5.53 15.05 -12.70
CA TYR A 107 6.98 14.96 -12.51
C TYR A 107 7.72 15.36 -13.79
N ALA A 108 8.98 15.75 -13.68
CA ALA A 108 9.79 16.12 -14.84
C ALA A 108 10.03 14.88 -15.73
N GLU A 109 9.47 14.88 -16.93
CA GLU A 109 9.76 13.84 -17.93
C GLU A 109 11.03 14.21 -18.71
N LYS A 110 11.94 13.24 -18.84
CA LYS A 110 13.22 13.43 -19.54
C LYS A 110 13.02 13.46 -21.06
N ASP A 111 12.01 12.74 -21.54
CA ASP A 111 11.64 12.74 -22.95
C ASP A 111 10.73 13.93 -23.29
N ALA A 112 11.29 14.93 -23.97
CA ALA A 112 10.57 16.13 -24.37
C ALA A 112 9.29 15.85 -25.19
N ARG A 113 9.23 14.73 -25.94
CA ARG A 113 8.02 14.36 -26.70
C ARG A 113 6.91 13.92 -25.77
N LYS A 114 7.24 13.09 -24.78
CA LYS A 114 6.27 12.61 -23.76
C LYS A 114 5.81 13.74 -22.86
N GLU A 115 6.69 14.65 -22.48
CA GLU A 115 6.33 15.86 -21.74
C GLU A 115 5.31 16.69 -22.53
N ALA A 116 5.61 17.00 -23.80
CA ALA A 116 4.72 17.78 -24.65
C ALA A 116 3.36 17.08 -24.88
N GLU A 117 3.36 15.76 -25.06
CA GLU A 117 2.13 14.98 -25.19
C GLU A 117 1.29 15.05 -23.91
N ARG A 118 1.90 14.83 -22.73
CA ARG A 118 1.24 14.93 -21.44
C ARG A 118 0.64 16.30 -21.21
N THR A 119 1.41 17.37 -21.44
CA THR A 119 0.94 18.75 -21.28
C THR A 119 -0.27 19.01 -22.18
N ARG A 120 -0.22 18.60 -23.45
CA ARG A 120 -1.36 18.74 -24.38
C ARG A 120 -2.59 17.98 -23.90
N THR A 121 -2.43 16.74 -23.47
CA THR A 121 -3.53 15.91 -22.95
C THR A 121 -4.14 16.55 -21.69
N LEU A 122 -3.32 16.95 -20.72
CA LEU A 122 -3.81 17.60 -19.49
C LEU A 122 -4.50 18.93 -19.77
N SER A 123 -3.90 19.81 -20.57
CA SER A 123 -4.52 21.10 -20.93
C SER A 123 -5.85 20.92 -21.66
N ARG A 124 -5.98 19.88 -22.49
CA ARG A 124 -7.24 19.56 -23.17
C ARG A 124 -8.29 19.08 -22.16
N ILE A 125 -7.96 18.09 -21.33
CA ILE A 125 -8.88 17.55 -20.30
C ILE A 125 -9.34 18.66 -19.36
N GLU A 126 -8.43 19.54 -18.92
CA GLU A 126 -8.78 20.66 -18.03
C GLU A 126 -9.76 21.65 -18.66
N ARG A 127 -9.62 21.93 -19.97
CA ARG A 127 -10.50 22.83 -20.70
C ARG A 127 -11.86 22.20 -20.99
N GLU A 128 -11.86 20.95 -21.43
CA GLU A 128 -13.05 20.25 -21.90
C GLU A 128 -13.79 19.51 -20.78
N ARG A 129 -13.16 19.33 -19.62
CA ARG A 129 -13.67 18.57 -18.47
C ARG A 129 -14.03 17.11 -18.78
N VAL A 130 -13.49 16.54 -19.85
CA VAL A 130 -13.85 15.21 -20.36
C VAL A 130 -12.61 14.38 -20.67
N LEU A 131 -12.68 13.09 -20.31
CA LEU A 131 -11.73 12.06 -20.72
C LEU A 131 -12.17 11.43 -22.05
N LEU A 132 -11.27 11.41 -23.02
CA LEU A 132 -11.45 10.75 -24.30
C LEU A 132 -10.88 9.32 -24.28
N PRO A 133 -11.33 8.45 -25.20
CA PRO A 133 -10.74 7.13 -25.39
C PRO A 133 -9.22 7.22 -25.59
N GLY A 134 -8.48 6.54 -24.72
CA GLY A 134 -7.01 6.51 -24.75
C GLY A 134 -6.32 7.51 -23.80
N ASP A 135 -7.03 8.49 -23.22
CA ASP A 135 -6.45 9.38 -22.22
C ASP A 135 -5.96 8.61 -21.00
N HIS A 136 -6.75 7.65 -20.51
CA HIS A 136 -6.33 6.76 -19.42
C HIS A 136 -5.01 6.06 -19.72
N ARG A 137 -4.81 5.59 -20.95
CA ARG A 137 -3.57 4.91 -21.36
C ARG A 137 -2.39 5.87 -21.42
N ARG A 138 -2.62 7.10 -21.90
CA ARG A 138 -1.59 8.15 -21.98
C ARG A 138 -1.17 8.65 -20.60
N LEU A 139 -2.14 8.77 -19.69
CA LEU A 139 -1.93 9.28 -18.34
C LEU A 139 -1.47 8.21 -17.36
N GLN A 140 -1.68 6.91 -17.64
CA GLN A 140 -1.30 5.80 -16.75
C GLN A 140 0.12 5.93 -16.15
N PRO A 141 1.18 6.31 -16.91
CA PRO A 141 2.54 6.45 -16.35
C PRO A 141 2.69 7.60 -15.34
N TYR A 142 1.68 8.44 -15.21
CA TYR A 142 1.63 9.63 -14.38
C TYR A 142 0.52 9.56 -13.35
N VAL A 143 -0.10 8.39 -13.13
CA VAL A 143 -1.10 8.19 -12.09
C VAL A 143 -0.46 7.55 -10.87
N VAL A 144 -0.72 8.13 -9.70
CA VAL A 144 -0.41 7.54 -8.40
C VAL A 144 -1.70 7.38 -7.59
N GLY A 145 -1.82 6.28 -6.86
CA GLY A 145 -2.93 6.08 -5.94
C GLY A 145 -2.63 6.76 -4.61
N LEU A 146 -3.48 7.71 -4.20
CA LEU A 146 -3.45 8.28 -2.85
C LEU A 146 -4.56 7.69 -2.02
N ARG A 147 -4.24 7.23 -0.81
CA ARG A 147 -5.24 6.74 0.15
C ARG A 147 -6.18 7.86 0.59
N THR A 148 -7.39 7.53 1.03
CA THR A 148 -8.38 8.51 1.50
C THR A 148 -7.82 9.47 2.55
N LYS A 149 -7.10 8.94 3.55
CA LYS A 149 -6.44 9.77 4.58
C LYS A 149 -5.38 10.71 3.99
N GLU A 150 -4.72 10.28 2.92
CA GLU A 150 -3.69 11.09 2.27
C GLU A 150 -4.29 12.24 1.45
N LEU A 151 -5.41 11.99 0.79
CA LEU A 151 -6.19 13.02 0.13
C LEU A 151 -6.77 14.04 1.11
N GLU A 152 -7.26 13.59 2.27
CA GLU A 152 -7.73 14.48 3.34
C GLU A 152 -6.61 15.40 3.84
N GLY A 153 -5.41 14.86 4.06
CA GLY A 153 -4.24 15.66 4.44
C GLY A 153 -3.72 16.57 3.33
N ALA A 154 -4.00 16.25 2.07
CA ALA A 154 -3.59 17.00 0.89
C ALA A 154 -4.65 18.01 0.40
N GLN A 155 -5.61 18.39 1.24
CA GLN A 155 -6.62 19.39 0.91
C GLN A 155 -5.99 20.68 0.35
N GLY A 156 -6.40 21.08 -0.84
CA GLY A 156 -5.87 22.25 -1.56
C GLY A 156 -4.65 21.97 -2.45
N MET A 157 -4.04 20.77 -2.37
CA MET A 157 -2.95 20.33 -3.25
C MET A 157 -3.41 19.37 -4.35
N THR A 158 -4.71 19.13 -4.44
CA THR A 158 -5.35 18.40 -5.53
C THR A 158 -6.43 19.26 -6.17
N ARG A 159 -6.63 19.09 -7.47
CA ARG A 159 -7.69 19.75 -8.22
C ARG A 159 -8.35 18.76 -9.16
N GLU A 160 -9.66 18.67 -9.11
CA GLU A 160 -10.41 17.88 -10.07
C GLU A 160 -10.35 18.53 -11.46
N ILE A 161 -9.92 17.77 -12.47
CA ILE A 161 -9.78 18.23 -13.86
C ILE A 161 -10.87 17.67 -14.78
N ALA A 162 -11.39 16.49 -14.47
CA ALA A 162 -12.56 15.86 -15.07
C ALA A 162 -13.21 14.97 -14.01
N GLU A 163 -14.43 14.49 -14.26
CA GLU A 163 -15.15 13.62 -13.32
C GLU A 163 -14.29 12.43 -12.89
N GLY A 164 -14.00 12.33 -11.58
CA GLY A 164 -13.19 11.25 -11.01
C GLY A 164 -11.69 11.33 -11.33
N VAL A 165 -11.20 12.44 -11.88
CA VAL A 165 -9.78 12.66 -12.19
C VAL A 165 -9.23 13.83 -11.40
N LEU A 166 -8.38 13.52 -10.44
CA LEU A 166 -7.65 14.52 -9.66
C LEU A 166 -6.27 14.78 -10.28
N LEU A 167 -5.87 16.05 -10.28
CA LEU A 167 -4.53 16.49 -10.63
C LEU A 167 -3.82 16.98 -9.37
N TRP A 168 -2.60 16.50 -9.16
CA TRP A 168 -1.68 17.00 -8.14
C TRP A 168 -1.18 18.41 -8.50
N THR A 169 -1.40 19.38 -7.61
CA THR A 169 -0.91 20.76 -7.72
C THR A 169 0.19 21.09 -6.73
N GLY A 170 0.51 20.19 -5.79
CA GLY A 170 1.62 20.33 -4.86
C GLY A 170 2.99 20.01 -5.48
N ALA A 171 4.03 20.08 -4.65
CA ALA A 171 5.39 19.68 -5.04
C ALA A 171 5.48 18.17 -5.24
N TYR A 172 6.35 17.74 -6.17
CA TYR A 172 6.67 16.34 -6.41
C TYR A 172 8.19 16.17 -6.34
N ASP A 173 8.66 15.34 -5.42
CA ASP A 173 10.07 15.02 -5.23
C ASP A 173 10.47 13.84 -6.15
N PRO A 174 11.60 13.92 -6.89
CA PRO A 174 12.01 12.87 -7.82
C PRO A 174 12.42 11.54 -7.15
N VAL A 175 12.70 11.55 -5.85
CA VAL A 175 13.09 10.38 -5.06
C VAL A 175 11.94 9.92 -4.16
N ARG A 176 11.26 10.86 -3.48
CA ARG A 176 10.19 10.57 -2.51
C ARG A 176 8.77 10.58 -3.11
N GLY A 177 8.57 11.15 -4.30
CA GLY A 177 7.26 11.24 -4.95
C GLY A 177 6.41 12.41 -4.45
N ILE A 178 5.08 12.21 -4.31
CA ILE A 178 4.18 13.22 -3.75
C ILE A 178 4.61 13.50 -2.29
N SER A 179 5.14 14.70 -2.04
CA SER A 179 5.50 15.16 -0.70
C SER A 179 4.43 16.08 -0.11
N ALA A 180 3.16 15.72 -0.33
CA ALA A 180 1.96 16.39 0.18
C ALA A 180 1.96 16.60 1.69
N MET A 181 2.70 15.76 2.39
CA MET A 181 2.58 15.63 3.81
C MET A 181 3.83 16.13 4.49
N ARG A 182 3.59 16.90 5.55
CA ARG A 182 4.48 17.04 6.70
C ARG A 182 4.65 15.71 7.48
N THR A 183 4.48 14.61 6.77
CA THR A 183 4.48 13.23 7.24
C THR A 183 4.88 12.39 6.03
N ASP A 184 6.19 12.30 5.77
CA ASP A 184 6.78 11.27 4.91
C ASP A 184 6.09 9.91 5.21
N PRO A 185 5.87 9.00 4.26
CA PRO A 185 5.53 7.62 4.61
C PRO A 185 6.55 6.97 5.57
N ALA A 186 7.80 7.45 5.61
CA ALA A 186 8.74 7.18 6.70
C ALA A 186 8.28 7.76 8.05
N ASP A 187 7.66 8.93 8.04
CA ASP A 187 6.94 9.55 9.17
C ASP A 187 5.54 8.92 9.40
N LEU A 188 5.19 7.80 8.77
CA LEU A 188 4.08 6.95 9.24
C LEU A 188 4.59 5.75 10.04
N ILE A 189 5.92 5.69 10.27
CA ILE A 189 6.67 4.68 11.02
C ILE A 189 7.22 5.26 12.36
N TRP A 190 6.39 5.85 13.23
CA TRP A 190 6.78 6.31 14.59
C TRP A 190 5.93 6.27 15.90
#